data_AF-A0A165EA68-F1
#
_entry.id   AF-A0A165EA68-F1
#
_cell.length_a   1.000
_cell.length_b   1.000
_cell.length_c   1.000
_cell.angle_alpha   90.00
_cell.angle_beta   90.00
_cell.angle_gamma   90.00
#
_symmetry.space_group_name_H-M   'P 1'
#
loop_
_entity.id
_entity.type
_entity.pdbx_description
1 polymer ?
#
loop_
_entity_poly.entity_id
_entity_poly.type
_entity_poly.pdbx_seq_one_letter_code
_entity_poly.pdbx_strand_id
1 'polypeptide(L)'
;LDEVLTFIYISPCKPTDKEFARTQFLVRRNKVVEVLEWLKLNHEDYVDLNISYDNLNSYSENVPPVIIDYHDGHMNKAPEATAINDLEMDEGTIDGPCSFTVHGLTGDVY
;
A
#
# COMPACT_ATOMS: atom_id res chain seq x y z
N LEU A 1 6.80 0.39 12.87
CA LEU A 1 6.56 -0.36 11.62
C LEU A 1 6.87 -1.85 11.81
N ASP A 2 6.90 -2.35 13.05
CA ASP A 2 7.45 -3.68 13.36
C ASP A 2 6.51 -4.87 13.12
N GLU A 3 5.25 -4.66 12.77
CA GLU A 3 4.33 -5.79 12.62
C GLU A 3 3.40 -5.62 11.41
N VAL A 4 3.94 -5.37 10.23
CA VAL A 4 3.28 -5.83 8.99
C VAL A 4 4.31 -6.48 8.09
N LEU A 5 4.26 -7.80 8.01
CA LEU A 5 5.28 -8.58 7.31
C LEU A 5 5.04 -8.60 5.79
N THR A 6 3.78 -8.54 5.34
CA THR A 6 3.41 -8.66 3.92
C THR A 6 1.96 -8.17 3.68
N PHE A 7 1.69 -7.61 2.50
CA PHE A 7 0.33 -7.39 1.99
C PHE A 7 0.05 -8.28 0.80
N ILE A 8 -1.12 -8.93 0.81
CA ILE A 8 -1.60 -9.72 -0.32
C ILE A 8 -2.59 -8.87 -1.11
N TYR A 9 -2.26 -8.60 -2.37
CA TYR A 9 -3.15 -7.97 -3.34
C TYR A 9 -3.94 -9.05 -4.07
N ILE A 10 -5.25 -9.07 -3.86
CA ILE A 10 -6.16 -9.98 -4.55
C ILE A 10 -7.04 -9.11 -5.44
N SER A 11 -6.76 -9.12 -6.74
CA SER A 11 -7.46 -8.33 -7.76
C SER A 11 -7.27 -9.03 -9.10
N PRO A 12 -8.18 -8.83 -10.08
CA PRO A 12 -7.97 -9.29 -11.46
C PRO A 12 -6.84 -8.54 -12.18
N CYS A 13 -6.29 -7.47 -11.60
CA CYS A 13 -5.17 -6.72 -12.19
C CYS A 13 -4.04 -6.49 -11.18
N LYS A 14 -2.79 -6.62 -11.63
CA LYS A 14 -1.60 -6.31 -10.83
C LYS A 14 -1.61 -4.83 -10.42
N PRO A 15 -1.27 -4.49 -9.16
CA PRO A 15 -1.29 -3.11 -8.72
C PRO A 15 -0.22 -2.28 -9.45
N THR A 16 -0.62 -1.07 -9.81
CA THR A 16 0.11 -0.02 -10.49
C THR A 16 0.51 1.08 -9.50
N ASP A 17 1.38 2.00 -9.93
CA ASP A 17 1.81 3.14 -9.12
C ASP A 17 0.62 3.99 -8.61
N LYS A 18 -0.48 4.05 -9.39
CA LYS A 18 -1.71 4.74 -9.00
C LYS A 18 -2.42 4.06 -7.83
N GLU A 19 -2.38 2.73 -7.77
CA GLU A 19 -2.91 1.97 -6.63
C GLU A 19 -2.00 2.13 -5.42
N PHE A 20 -0.66 2.04 -5.60
CA PHE A 20 0.30 2.28 -4.51
C PHE A 20 0.16 3.67 -3.87
N ALA A 21 -0.03 4.70 -4.69
CA ALA A 21 -0.24 6.07 -4.22
C ALA A 21 -1.49 6.26 -3.35
N ARG A 22 -2.47 5.35 -3.47
CA ARG A 22 -3.71 5.31 -2.68
C ARG A 22 -3.60 4.44 -1.43
N THR A 23 -2.54 3.63 -1.31
CA THR A 23 -2.31 2.83 -0.11
C THR A 23 -1.86 3.72 1.06
N GLN A 24 -2.26 3.34 2.27
CA GLN A 24 -1.80 3.98 3.50
C GLN A 24 -0.35 3.63 3.87
N PHE A 25 0.27 2.68 3.16
CA PHE A 25 1.59 2.12 3.51
C PHE A 25 2.73 2.75 2.70
N LEU A 26 2.44 3.69 1.80
CA LEU A 26 3.47 4.38 1.04
C LEU A 26 4.21 5.40 1.92
N VAL A 27 5.52 5.21 2.08
CA VAL A 27 6.38 6.18 2.78
C VAL A 27 6.67 7.35 1.84
N ARG A 28 6.04 8.49 2.10
CA ARG A 28 6.27 9.74 1.36
C ARG A 28 7.55 10.41 1.87
N ARG A 29 8.72 9.83 1.61
CA ARG A 29 10.00 10.22 2.22
C ARG A 29 10.30 11.72 2.07
N ASN A 30 9.98 12.34 0.93
CA ASN A 30 10.18 13.77 0.72
C ASN A 30 9.35 14.62 1.68
N LYS A 31 8.09 14.21 1.93
CA LYS A 31 7.23 14.88 2.92
C LYS A 31 7.71 14.65 4.35
N VAL A 32 8.22 13.46 4.65
CA VAL A 32 8.82 13.16 5.95
C VAL A 32 10.06 14.03 6.19
N VAL A 33 10.95 14.16 5.20
CA VAL A 33 12.12 15.04 5.26
C VAL A 33 11.71 16.48 5.54
N GLU A 34 10.79 17.04 4.73
CA GLU A 34 10.29 18.42 4.90
C GLU A 34 9.77 18.66 6.33
N VAL A 35 8.99 17.72 6.88
CA VAL A 35 8.43 17.85 8.22
C VAL A 35 9.50 17.75 9.30
N LEU A 36 10.44 16.79 9.18
CA LEU A 36 11.52 16.63 10.16
C LEU A 36 12.45 17.84 10.20
N GLU A 37 12.79 18.41 9.04
CA GLU A 37 13.59 19.63 8.95
C GLU A 37 12.84 20.82 9.54
N TRP A 38 11.55 20.96 9.23
CA TRP A 38 10.73 22.00 9.83
C TRP A 38 10.65 21.86 11.35
N LEU A 39 10.44 20.64 11.86
CA LEU A 39 10.34 20.37 13.28
C LEU A 39 11.62 20.77 14.02
N LYS A 40 12.77 20.38 13.49
CA LYS A 40 14.09 20.70 14.03
C LYS A 40 14.34 22.21 14.11
N LEU A 41 13.84 22.97 13.14
CA LEU A 41 13.99 24.43 13.12
C LEU A 41 13.04 25.17 14.06
N ASN A 42 11.87 24.60 14.36
CA ASN A 42 10.77 25.33 14.98
C ASN A 42 10.38 24.84 16.39
N HIS A 43 10.93 23.72 16.86
CA HIS A 43 10.58 23.15 18.16
C HIS A 43 11.83 22.81 18.98
N GLU A 44 11.94 23.39 20.17
CA GLU A 44 13.13 23.26 21.03
C GLU A 44 13.47 21.80 21.38
N ASP A 45 12.45 20.98 21.66
CA ASP A 45 12.62 19.55 21.96
C ASP A 45 13.19 18.70 20.80
N TYR A 46 13.28 19.26 19.59
CA TYR A 46 13.75 18.55 18.40
C TYR A 46 15.00 19.17 17.79
N VAL A 47 15.64 20.13 18.46
CA VAL A 47 16.84 20.84 17.95
C VAL A 47 18.03 19.89 17.77
N ASP A 48 18.16 18.87 18.62
CA ASP A 48 19.23 17.87 18.59
C ASP A 48 18.90 16.64 17.72
N LEU A 49 17.73 16.62 17.08
CA LEU A 49 17.31 15.51 16.22
C LEU A 49 18.30 15.32 15.06
N ASN A 50 18.84 14.11 14.93
CA ASN A 50 19.73 13.74 13.84
C ASN A 50 18.96 12.97 12.75
N ILE A 51 18.73 13.61 11.61
CA ILE A 51 17.99 13.01 10.50
C ILE A 51 18.92 12.09 9.70
N SER A 52 18.58 10.80 9.61
CA SER A 52 19.29 9.87 8.72
C SER A 52 18.73 9.97 7.29
N TYR A 53 19.34 10.83 6.48
CA TYR A 53 18.96 10.99 5.07
C TYR A 53 19.19 9.72 4.25
N ASP A 54 20.23 8.95 4.55
CA ASP A 54 20.50 7.67 3.88
C ASP A 54 19.37 6.67 4.11
N ASN A 55 18.85 6.59 5.35
CA ASN A 55 17.70 5.75 5.64
C ASN A 55 16.45 6.25 4.91
N LEU A 56 16.19 7.56 4.91
CA LEU A 56 15.05 8.13 4.19
C LEU A 56 15.15 7.87 2.67
N ASN A 57 16.34 7.95 2.09
CA ASN A 57 16.60 7.68 0.68
C ASN A 57 16.50 6.20 0.29
N SER A 58 16.57 5.29 1.26
CA SER A 58 16.36 3.86 1.01
C SER A 58 14.90 3.52 0.67
N TYR A 59 13.95 4.40 1.02
CA TYR A 59 12.54 4.22 0.68
C TYR A 59 12.24 4.71 -0.74
N SER A 60 11.45 3.94 -1.48
CA SER A 60 10.90 4.40 -2.76
C SER A 60 9.79 5.43 -2.54
N GLU A 61 9.72 6.43 -3.41
CA GLU A 61 8.60 7.41 -3.41
C GLU A 61 7.31 6.85 -4.01
N ASN A 62 7.41 5.79 -4.82
CA ASN A 62 6.29 5.27 -5.60
C ASN A 62 5.84 3.88 -5.15
N VAL A 63 6.66 3.18 -4.36
CA VAL A 63 6.42 1.79 -3.96
C VAL A 63 6.46 1.69 -2.44
N PRO A 64 5.45 1.10 -1.80
CA PRO A 64 5.45 0.93 -0.35
C PRO A 64 6.57 -0.04 0.08
N PRO A 65 7.16 0.12 1.28
CA PRO A 65 8.27 -0.70 1.77
C PRO A 65 7.77 -2.03 2.36
N VAL A 66 6.98 -2.76 1.58
CA VAL A 66 6.33 -4.00 1.99
C VAL A 66 6.38 -4.99 0.84
N ILE A 67 6.42 -6.28 1.16
CA ILE A 67 6.31 -7.33 0.16
C ILE A 67 4.88 -7.27 -0.41
N ILE A 68 4.78 -7.12 -1.73
CA ILE A 68 3.53 -7.15 -2.47
C ILE A 68 3.45 -8.50 -3.16
N ASP A 69 2.59 -9.38 -2.65
CA ASP A 69 2.24 -10.62 -3.34
C ASP A 69 0.93 -10.43 -4.10
N TYR A 70 0.93 -10.82 -5.37
CA TYR A 70 -0.22 -10.68 -6.26
C TYR A 70 -0.69 -12.06 -6.69
N HIS A 71 -1.93 -12.39 -6.34
CA HIS A 71 -2.60 -13.57 -6.87
C HIS A 71 -3.65 -13.15 -7.88
N ASP A 72 -3.53 -13.68 -9.10
CA ASP A 72 -4.53 -13.54 -10.14
C ASP A 72 -5.81 -14.27 -9.71
N GLY A 73 -6.81 -13.50 -9.29
CA GLY A 73 -8.13 -14.01 -8.98
C GLY A 73 -8.87 -14.23 -10.29
N HIS A 74 -8.84 -15.46 -10.81
CA HIS A 74 -9.42 -15.81 -12.11
C HIS A 74 -10.91 -15.47 -12.29
N MET A 75 -11.65 -15.23 -11.20
CA MET A 75 -13.01 -14.69 -11.18
C MET A 75 -13.23 -13.94 -9.87
N ASN A 76 -13.78 -12.73 -9.94
CA ASN A 76 -14.19 -11.98 -8.73
C ASN A 76 -15.63 -12.27 -8.29
N LYS A 77 -16.32 -13.18 -9.02
CA LYS A 77 -17.66 -13.65 -8.70
C LYS A 77 -17.61 -14.91 -7.84
N ALA A 78 -18.34 -14.90 -6.73
CA ALA A 78 -18.55 -16.09 -5.94
C ALA A 78 -19.51 -17.05 -6.68
N PRO A 79 -19.14 -18.31 -6.94
CA PRO A 79 -19.97 -19.24 -7.70
C PRO A 79 -21.34 -19.48 -7.03
N GLU A 80 -21.42 -19.38 -5.70
CA GLU A 80 -22.66 -19.44 -4.92
C GLU A 80 -23.58 -18.21 -5.08
N ALA A 81 -23.03 -17.07 -5.52
CA ALA A 81 -23.76 -15.82 -5.74
C ALA A 81 -24.05 -15.56 -7.23
N THR A 82 -23.53 -16.42 -8.12
CA THR A 82 -23.63 -16.26 -9.58
C THR A 82 -24.87 -17.01 -10.09
N ALA A 83 -25.74 -16.32 -10.85
CA ALA A 83 -26.89 -16.97 -11.46
C ALA A 83 -26.44 -17.94 -12.57
N ILE A 84 -27.19 -19.04 -12.78
CA ILE A 84 -26.87 -20.06 -13.80
C ILE A 84 -26.79 -19.48 -15.23
N ASN A 85 -27.49 -18.37 -15.47
CA ASN A 85 -27.52 -17.67 -16.76
C ASN A 85 -26.60 -16.43 -16.83
N ASP A 86 -25.77 -16.21 -15.82
CA ASP A 86 -24.81 -15.11 -15.85
C ASP A 86 -23.68 -15.44 -16.82
N LEU A 87 -23.55 -14.64 -17.87
CA LEU A 87 -22.53 -14.77 -18.92
C LEU A 87 -21.43 -13.71 -18.79
N GLU A 88 -21.51 -12.84 -17.79
CA GLU A 88 -20.51 -11.80 -17.56
C GLU A 88 -19.30 -12.38 -16.81
N MET A 89 -18.09 -12.12 -17.31
CA MET A 89 -16.85 -12.69 -16.76
C MET A 89 -16.48 -12.13 -15.38
N ASP A 90 -16.65 -10.82 -15.15
CA ASP A 90 -16.24 -10.15 -13.91
C ASP A 90 -17.20 -9.02 -13.54
N GLU A 91 -17.42 -8.82 -12.23
CA GLU A 91 -18.12 -7.67 -11.67
C GLU A 91 -17.16 -6.51 -11.41
N GLY A 92 -17.33 -5.38 -12.09
CA GLY A 92 -16.45 -4.24 -11.89
C GLY A 92 -16.84 -3.04 -12.70
N THR A 93 -16.06 -1.97 -12.59
CA THR A 93 -16.27 -0.77 -13.40
C THR A 93 -15.22 -0.67 -14.50
N ILE A 94 -15.67 -0.41 -15.73
CA ILE A 94 -14.78 -0.13 -16.88
C ILE A 94 -14.14 1.26 -16.78
N ASP A 95 -14.76 2.18 -16.03
CA ASP A 95 -14.24 3.52 -15.75
C ASP A 95 -14.66 3.97 -14.34
N GLY A 96 -13.82 4.72 -13.65
CA GLY A 96 -14.04 5.15 -12.26
C GLY A 96 -13.28 4.33 -11.19
N PRO A 97 -13.51 4.62 -9.90
CA PRO A 97 -12.77 3.99 -8.80
C PRO A 97 -13.16 2.51 -8.65
N CYS A 98 -12.21 1.62 -8.94
CA CYS A 98 -12.33 0.18 -8.66
C CYS A 98 -11.99 -0.09 -7.18
N SER A 99 -12.87 -0.81 -6.49
CA SER A 99 -12.65 -1.27 -5.11
C SER A 99 -11.71 -2.47 -5.11
N PHE A 100 -10.67 -2.42 -4.28
CA PHE A 100 -9.76 -3.55 -4.06
C PHE A 100 -9.65 -3.83 -2.56
N THR A 101 -9.39 -5.09 -2.22
CA THR A 101 -9.23 -5.52 -0.82
C THR A 101 -7.76 -5.74 -0.54
N VAL A 102 -7.26 -5.13 0.54
CA VAL A 102 -5.89 -5.31 1.01
C VAL A 102 -5.92 -6.06 2.34
N HIS A 103 -5.33 -7.25 2.38
CA HIS A 103 -5.16 -8.01 3.61
C HIS A 103 -3.76 -7.76 4.17
N GLY A 104 -3.68 -7.19 5.37
CA GLY A 104 -2.44 -7.07 6.12
C GLY A 104 -2.20 -8.32 6.95
N LEU A 105 -1.03 -8.94 6.81
CA LEU A 105 -0.61 -10.04 7.66
C LEU A 105 0.42 -9.52 8.67
N THR A 106 0.11 -9.71 9.94
CA THR A 106 1.02 -9.48 11.07
C THR A 106 1.57 -10.84 11.51
N GLY A 107 2.86 -10.90 11.86
CA GLY A 107 3.48 -12.12 12.35
C GLY A 107 4.21 -11.82 13.66
N ASP A 108 4.02 -12.67 14.67
CA ASP A 108 4.76 -12.57 15.92
C ASP A 108 6.22 -12.96 15.69
N VAL A 109 7.14 -12.14 16.16
CA VAL A 109 8.57 -12.46 16.17
C VAL A 109 8.81 -13.41 17.36
N TYR A 110 9.00 -14.70 17.09
CA TYR A 110 9.41 -15.69 18.11
C TYR A 110 10.93 -15.72 18.29
#